data_AF-A0A1J7I7G0-F1
#
_entry.id   AF-A0A1J7I7G0-F1
#
_cell.length_a   1.000
_cell.length_b   1.000
_cell.length_c   1.000
_cell.angle_alpha   90.00
_cell.angle_beta   90.00
_cell.angle_gamma   90.00
#
_symmetry.space_group_name_H-M   'P 1'
#
loop_
_entity.id
_entity.type
_entity.pdbx_description
1 polymer ?
#
loop_
_entity_poly.entity_id
_entity_poly.type
_entity_poly.pdbx_seq_one_letter_code
_entity_poly.pdbx_strand_id
1 'polypeptide(L)'
;MSAAPTNVLHLRAETKPLEHRSALTPSTTKALIEAGYTVNVERDEQRIFDDAEFEAVGAKLVPTGSWVDAPKEHIIVGLKELEEKDFVLKHTHVQFAHCFKGQHGWEKVLSRYSRGGGTLLDLEFLEKDGKRVAAFGAWAGFAGAALAIENWAWQLTHAGEPFPSVESYPNEDALVTDVKKALAQGKAKAGREPRVIVIGALGRCGRGAVDLCVKAGIPESNILRWDLRETSPGGPFKEVVESDIFINCIYLSSKIPPFVTIETLKSPERKLSVICDVSADSTNPLTPVPVYDITTTFKDPTVAVKGVEPPVSVISIDHLPSLLPREASDTFSNDLLPYLLTLKDWRSDPVWAGAEKLYKEKVATLPAEYAS
;
A
#
# COMPACT_ATOMS: atom_id res chain seq x y z
N MET A 1 -18.82 8.39 33.30
CA MET A 1 -19.34 7.02 33.28
C MET A 1 -18.44 6.23 32.35
N SER A 2 -17.78 5.18 32.82
CA SER A 2 -17.01 4.28 31.95
C SER A 2 -18.01 3.63 30.99
N ALA A 3 -17.87 3.90 29.69
CA ALA A 3 -18.60 3.14 28.69
C ALA A 3 -18.20 1.67 28.88
N ALA A 4 -19.17 0.76 28.87
CA ALA A 4 -18.89 -0.67 28.92
C ALA A 4 -17.91 -1.01 27.78
N PRO A 5 -16.88 -1.84 28.02
CA PRO A 5 -15.94 -2.22 26.96
C PRO A 5 -16.72 -2.87 25.81
N THR A 6 -16.58 -2.32 24.60
CA THR A 6 -17.22 -2.92 23.43
C THR A 6 -16.36 -4.08 22.96
N ASN A 7 -16.86 -5.29 23.18
CA ASN A 7 -16.24 -6.51 22.66
C ASN A 7 -16.66 -6.80 21.21
N VAL A 8 -17.27 -5.86 20.49
CA VAL A 8 -17.82 -6.09 19.13
C VAL A 8 -17.05 -5.30 18.09
N LEU A 9 -16.39 -6.02 17.19
CA LEU A 9 -15.78 -5.47 15.99
C LEU A 9 -16.69 -5.72 14.80
N HIS A 10 -16.80 -4.73 13.93
CA HIS A 10 -17.61 -4.80 12.71
C HIS A 10 -16.71 -4.51 11.51
N LEU A 11 -16.29 -5.56 10.82
CA LEU A 11 -15.52 -5.45 9.58
C LEU A 11 -16.45 -5.00 8.46
N ARG A 12 -16.31 -3.75 8.03
CA ARG A 12 -17.09 -3.22 6.90
C ARG A 12 -16.57 -3.77 5.57
N ALA A 13 -17.45 -3.89 4.58
CA ALA A 13 -17.04 -4.15 3.20
C ALA A 13 -16.32 -2.93 2.61
N GLU A 14 -15.36 -3.17 1.71
CA GLU A 14 -14.71 -2.09 0.99
C GLU A 14 -15.56 -1.63 -0.18
N THR A 15 -15.63 -0.31 -0.41
CA THR A 15 -16.38 0.26 -1.54
C THR A 15 -15.47 0.86 -2.61
N LYS A 16 -14.18 1.04 -2.29
CA LYS A 16 -13.20 1.51 -3.27
C LYS A 16 -13.05 0.45 -4.37
N PRO A 17 -13.25 0.80 -5.65
CA PRO A 17 -13.09 -0.16 -6.74
C PRO A 17 -11.72 -0.84 -6.71
N LEU A 18 -11.69 -2.16 -6.91
CA LEU A 18 -10.48 -2.99 -6.95
C LEU A 18 -9.69 -3.07 -5.64
N GLU A 19 -10.28 -2.64 -4.52
CA GLU A 19 -9.74 -2.89 -3.19
C GLU A 19 -10.17 -4.28 -2.70
N HIS A 20 -9.43 -5.31 -3.13
CA HIS A 20 -9.72 -6.70 -2.77
C HIS A 20 -9.17 -7.10 -1.38
N ARG A 21 -8.35 -6.23 -0.74
CA ARG A 21 -7.75 -6.50 0.58
C ARG A 21 -8.78 -6.37 1.70
N SER A 22 -8.40 -6.87 2.88
CA SER A 22 -9.20 -6.74 4.10
C SER A 22 -8.34 -6.39 5.31
N ALA A 23 -8.88 -5.60 6.23
CA ALA A 23 -8.21 -5.22 7.48
C ALA A 23 -8.13 -6.39 8.48
N LEU A 24 -9.13 -7.28 8.45
CA LEU A 24 -9.13 -8.54 9.17
C LEU A 24 -9.13 -9.70 8.16
N THR A 25 -8.44 -10.79 8.49
CA THR A 25 -8.47 -12.01 7.69
C THR A 25 -9.13 -13.12 8.49
N PRO A 26 -9.51 -14.26 7.87
CA PRO A 26 -10.07 -15.39 8.62
C PRO A 26 -9.18 -15.81 9.80
N SER A 27 -7.85 -15.80 9.62
CA SER A 27 -6.87 -16.11 10.66
C SER A 27 -6.95 -15.14 11.86
N THR A 28 -6.90 -13.83 11.60
CA THR A 28 -6.90 -12.83 12.68
C THR A 28 -8.27 -12.67 13.32
N THR A 29 -9.34 -12.85 12.56
CA THR A 29 -10.71 -12.94 13.07
C THR A 29 -10.88 -14.10 14.04
N LYS A 30 -10.33 -15.28 13.72
CA LYS A 30 -10.33 -16.43 14.64
C LYS A 30 -9.66 -16.08 15.97
N ALA A 31 -8.46 -15.48 15.91
CA ALA A 31 -7.71 -15.10 17.11
C ALA A 31 -8.46 -14.06 17.96
N LEU A 32 -9.19 -13.12 17.33
CA LEU A 32 -10.03 -12.16 18.02
C LEU A 32 -11.23 -12.84 18.71
N ILE A 33 -11.90 -13.78 18.04
CA ILE A 33 -13.01 -14.54 18.62
C ILE A 33 -12.53 -15.36 19.83
N GLU A 34 -11.39 -16.04 19.71
CA GLU A 34 -10.76 -16.78 20.82
C GLU A 34 -10.38 -15.86 22.00
N ALA A 35 -10.07 -14.59 21.73
CA ALA A 35 -9.81 -13.57 22.75
C ALA A 35 -11.08 -12.93 23.35
N GLY A 36 -12.26 -13.42 22.97
CA GLY A 36 -13.56 -13.00 23.52
C GLY A 36 -14.25 -11.86 22.78
N TYR A 37 -13.79 -11.51 21.57
CA TYR A 37 -14.50 -10.56 20.72
C TYR A 37 -15.68 -11.24 20.00
N THR A 38 -16.76 -10.50 19.80
CA THR A 38 -17.73 -10.79 18.73
C THR A 38 -17.25 -10.06 17.47
N VAL A 39 -17.10 -10.79 16.37
CA VAL A 39 -16.69 -10.19 15.09
C VAL A 39 -17.83 -10.33 14.09
N ASN A 40 -18.44 -9.20 13.74
CA ASN A 40 -19.36 -9.10 12.62
C ASN A 40 -18.55 -8.83 11.35
N VAL A 41 -18.86 -9.53 10.27
CA VAL A 41 -18.21 -9.36 8.97
C VAL A 41 -19.28 -9.05 7.94
N GLU A 42 -19.16 -7.91 7.27
CA GLU A 42 -20.02 -7.62 6.14
C GLU A 42 -19.71 -8.57 4.97
N ARG A 43 -20.78 -9.08 4.36
CA ARG A 43 -20.70 -9.80 3.08
C ARG A 43 -20.08 -8.89 2.02
N ASP A 44 -19.19 -9.43 1.22
CA ASP A 44 -18.38 -8.64 0.29
C ASP A 44 -17.88 -9.49 -0.88
N GLU A 45 -18.50 -9.33 -2.04
CA GLU A 45 -18.14 -10.06 -3.27
C GLU A 45 -16.82 -9.60 -3.88
N GLN A 46 -16.30 -8.43 -3.47
CA GLN A 46 -15.03 -7.90 -3.96
C GLN A 46 -13.84 -8.45 -3.15
N ARG A 47 -14.04 -8.81 -1.89
CA ARG A 47 -12.95 -9.26 -1.00
C ARG A 47 -12.29 -10.53 -1.52
N ILE A 48 -10.97 -10.62 -1.40
CA ILE A 48 -10.20 -11.81 -1.78
C ILE A 48 -10.50 -13.05 -0.92
N PHE A 49 -11.08 -12.84 0.26
CA PHE A 49 -11.46 -13.88 1.21
C PHE A 49 -12.95 -14.15 1.07
N ASP A 50 -13.30 -15.42 0.89
CA ASP A 50 -14.69 -15.82 0.78
C ASP A 50 -15.41 -15.61 2.13
N ASP A 51 -16.68 -15.22 2.06
CA ASP A 51 -17.59 -15.14 3.22
C ASP A 51 -17.53 -16.41 4.10
N ALA A 52 -17.47 -17.59 3.45
CA ALA A 52 -17.43 -18.88 4.11
C ALA A 52 -16.15 -19.09 4.95
N GLU A 53 -15.03 -18.46 4.59
CA GLU A 53 -13.79 -18.55 5.39
C GLU A 53 -13.96 -17.83 6.74
N PHE A 54 -14.70 -16.71 6.77
CA PHE A 54 -15.02 -16.00 8.00
C PHE A 54 -16.07 -16.74 8.84
N GLU A 55 -17.11 -17.33 8.21
CA GLU A 55 -18.10 -18.16 8.92
C GLU A 55 -17.44 -19.37 9.58
N ALA A 56 -16.51 -20.03 8.89
CA ALA A 56 -15.81 -21.21 9.39
C ALA A 56 -15.00 -20.95 10.67
N VAL A 57 -14.59 -19.71 10.92
CA VAL A 57 -13.87 -19.31 12.14
C VAL A 57 -14.78 -18.71 13.22
N GLY A 58 -16.11 -18.70 12.99
CA GLY A 58 -17.11 -18.26 13.95
C GLY A 58 -17.51 -16.78 13.84
N ALA A 59 -17.12 -16.09 12.78
CA ALA A 59 -17.56 -14.72 12.54
C ALA A 59 -19.06 -14.69 12.17
N LYS A 60 -19.75 -13.62 12.56
CA LYS A 60 -21.15 -13.42 12.17
C LYS A 60 -21.22 -12.63 10.87
N LEU A 61 -21.68 -13.25 9.79
CA LEU A 61 -21.95 -12.50 8.57
C LEU A 61 -23.17 -11.58 8.71
N VAL A 62 -23.02 -10.36 8.21
CA VAL A 62 -24.06 -9.32 8.20
C VAL A 62 -24.15 -8.65 6.82
N PRO A 63 -25.28 -8.02 6.44
CA PRO A 63 -25.40 -7.38 5.14
C PRO A 63 -24.34 -6.29 4.90
N THR A 64 -23.89 -6.17 3.65
CA THR A 64 -23.02 -5.08 3.18
C THR A 64 -23.58 -3.71 3.55
N GLY A 65 -22.76 -2.83 4.11
CA GLY A 65 -23.16 -1.49 4.52
C GLY A 65 -23.95 -1.40 5.83
N SER A 66 -24.21 -2.53 6.51
CA SER A 66 -24.95 -2.56 7.78
C SER A 66 -24.25 -1.84 8.94
N TRP A 67 -22.95 -1.53 8.80
CA TRP A 67 -22.19 -0.76 9.80
C TRP A 67 -22.81 0.60 10.12
N VAL A 68 -23.49 1.25 9.15
CA VAL A 68 -24.10 2.58 9.32
C VAL A 68 -25.13 2.58 10.46
N ASP A 69 -25.94 1.52 10.52
CA ASP A 69 -27.01 1.36 11.50
C ASP A 69 -26.61 0.53 12.72
N ALA A 70 -25.37 0.04 12.76
CA ALA A 70 -24.86 -0.72 13.90
C ALA A 70 -24.96 0.09 15.21
N PRO A 71 -25.10 -0.59 16.36
CA PRO A 71 -25.01 0.05 17.68
C PRO A 71 -23.76 0.95 17.79
N LYS A 72 -23.91 2.11 18.43
CA LYS A 72 -22.86 3.15 18.51
C LYS A 72 -21.57 2.62 19.11
N GLU A 73 -21.70 1.65 19.99
CA GLU A 73 -20.64 1.03 20.77
C GLU A 73 -19.71 0.20 19.89
N HIS A 74 -20.19 -0.36 18.77
CA HIS A 74 -19.38 -1.15 17.85
C HIS A 74 -18.19 -0.34 17.33
N ILE A 75 -17.04 -1.01 17.19
CA ILE A 75 -15.88 -0.44 16.51
C ILE A 75 -15.92 -0.91 15.05
N ILE A 76 -16.01 0.04 14.13
CA ILE A 76 -16.05 -0.24 12.69
C ILE A 76 -14.61 -0.35 12.21
N VAL A 77 -14.25 -1.51 11.67
CA VAL A 77 -12.92 -1.78 11.14
C VAL A 77 -13.01 -1.87 9.63
N GLY A 78 -12.16 -1.14 8.92
CA GLY A 78 -12.04 -1.20 7.47
C GLY A 78 -10.63 -0.81 7.07
N LEU A 79 -10.31 -0.93 5.78
CA LEU A 79 -9.01 -0.60 5.26
C LEU A 79 -8.99 0.81 4.67
N LYS A 80 -9.80 1.10 3.66
CA LYS A 80 -9.69 2.36 2.89
C LYS A 80 -10.59 3.49 3.42
N GLU A 81 -10.53 4.60 2.73
CA GLU A 81 -11.39 5.76 2.95
C GLU A 81 -12.87 5.41 2.76
N LEU A 82 -13.76 6.11 3.47
CA LEU A 82 -15.20 6.02 3.22
C LEU A 82 -15.55 6.93 2.03
N GLU A 83 -16.60 6.57 1.29
CA GLU A 83 -17.20 7.49 0.32
C GLU A 83 -17.52 8.84 0.97
N GLU A 84 -17.25 9.92 0.23
CA GLU A 84 -17.58 11.28 0.61
C GLU A 84 -19.09 11.49 0.58
N LYS A 85 -19.73 11.23 1.71
CA LYS A 85 -21.15 11.46 1.96
C LYS A 85 -21.32 12.39 3.15
N ASP A 86 -22.41 13.16 3.17
CA ASP A 86 -22.64 14.18 4.20
C ASP A 86 -23.32 13.64 5.48
N PHE A 87 -23.31 12.32 5.71
CA PHE A 87 -23.83 11.78 6.97
C PHE A 87 -22.75 11.79 8.07
N VAL A 88 -23.21 12.02 9.30
CA VAL A 88 -22.37 12.03 10.51
C VAL A 88 -21.87 10.63 10.86
N LEU A 89 -20.66 10.52 11.39
CA LEU A 89 -20.06 9.26 11.82
C LEU A 89 -20.08 9.19 13.35
N LYS A 90 -20.93 8.31 13.88
CA LYS A 90 -21.17 8.17 15.33
C LYS A 90 -20.27 7.17 16.04
N HIS A 91 -19.66 6.25 15.28
CA HIS A 91 -18.87 5.14 15.80
C HIS A 91 -17.40 5.49 15.99
N THR A 92 -16.66 4.61 16.66
CA THR A 92 -15.21 4.57 16.53
C THR A 92 -14.84 3.79 15.26
N HIS A 93 -14.00 4.37 14.40
CA HIS A 93 -13.53 3.75 13.16
C HIS A 93 -12.03 3.48 13.24
N VAL A 94 -11.62 2.31 12.78
CA VAL A 94 -10.22 1.94 12.52
C VAL A 94 -10.07 1.75 11.02
N GLN A 95 -9.37 2.68 10.35
CA GLN A 95 -9.17 2.66 8.88
C GLN A 95 -8.03 3.59 8.44
N PHE A 96 -7.59 3.49 7.19
CA PHE A 96 -6.85 4.56 6.51
C PHE A 96 -7.85 5.60 6.01
N ALA A 97 -7.91 6.78 6.64
CA ALA A 97 -8.85 7.82 6.21
C ALA A 97 -8.23 8.86 5.27
N HIS A 98 -6.89 8.91 5.21
CA HIS A 98 -6.13 9.81 4.34
C HIS A 98 -6.56 11.29 4.47
N CYS A 99 -6.72 11.77 5.71
CA CYS A 99 -7.20 13.13 6.00
C CYS A 99 -6.33 13.92 7.01
N PHE A 100 -5.14 13.42 7.37
CA PHE A 100 -4.25 14.08 8.33
C PHE A 100 -3.07 14.84 7.70
N LYS A 101 -2.88 14.76 6.38
CA LYS A 101 -1.77 15.35 5.63
C LYS A 101 -2.22 16.48 4.68
N GLY A 102 -3.40 17.05 4.89
CA GLY A 102 -3.94 18.13 4.05
C GLY A 102 -4.37 17.67 2.66
N GLN A 103 -4.74 16.39 2.52
CA GLN A 103 -5.34 15.86 1.30
C GLN A 103 -6.59 16.64 0.91
N HIS A 104 -6.93 16.69 -0.37
CA HIS A 104 -8.15 17.38 -0.82
C HIS A 104 -9.39 16.85 -0.08
N GLY A 105 -10.24 17.75 0.44
CA GLY A 105 -11.47 17.38 1.15
C GLY A 105 -11.29 16.83 2.57
N TRP A 106 -10.08 16.86 3.14
CA TRP A 106 -9.80 16.32 4.47
C TRP A 106 -10.72 16.89 5.56
N GLU A 107 -11.07 18.17 5.46
CA GLU A 107 -11.96 18.86 6.41
C GLU A 107 -13.38 18.28 6.41
N LYS A 108 -13.89 17.87 5.24
CA LYS A 108 -15.19 17.20 5.10
C LYS A 108 -15.17 15.82 5.72
N VAL A 109 -14.07 15.07 5.54
CA VAL A 109 -13.92 13.73 6.13
C VAL A 109 -13.89 13.81 7.65
N LEU A 110 -13.06 14.69 8.22
CA LEU A 110 -12.90 14.79 9.68
C LEU A 110 -14.13 15.37 10.38
N SER A 111 -14.80 16.35 9.78
CA SER A 111 -16.00 16.96 10.37
C SER A 111 -17.16 15.98 10.52
N ARG A 112 -17.26 14.93 9.69
CA ARG A 112 -18.28 13.87 9.87
C ARG A 112 -18.15 13.18 11.22
N TYR A 113 -16.91 12.92 11.67
CA TYR A 113 -16.66 12.30 12.97
C TYR A 113 -16.96 13.26 14.13
N SER A 114 -16.46 14.50 14.07
CA SER A 114 -16.65 15.46 15.16
C SER A 114 -18.13 15.80 15.37
N ARG A 115 -18.89 16.03 14.28
CA ARG A 115 -20.35 16.27 14.33
C ARG A 115 -21.14 15.07 14.85
N GLY A 116 -20.70 13.86 14.52
CA GLY A 116 -21.35 12.62 14.96
C GLY A 116 -20.96 12.17 16.38
N GLY A 117 -19.96 12.81 16.99
CA GLY A 117 -19.36 12.34 18.24
C GLY A 117 -18.64 11.00 18.09
N GLY A 118 -18.21 10.66 16.86
CA GLY A 118 -17.40 9.48 16.56
C GLY A 118 -15.92 9.71 16.84
N THR A 119 -15.09 8.73 16.48
CA THR A 119 -13.64 8.82 16.65
C THR A 119 -12.95 8.08 15.51
N LEU A 120 -11.90 8.66 14.96
CA LEU A 120 -11.04 8.00 13.99
C LEU A 120 -9.75 7.54 14.66
N LEU A 121 -9.46 6.25 14.59
CA LEU A 121 -8.19 5.63 14.94
C LEU A 121 -7.49 5.26 13.62
N ASP A 122 -6.75 6.21 13.05
CA ASP A 122 -6.22 6.06 11.70
C ASP A 122 -5.04 5.05 11.66
N LEU A 123 -5.20 4.00 10.84
CA LEU A 123 -4.23 2.90 10.68
C LEU A 123 -2.85 3.40 10.19
N GLU A 124 -2.80 4.53 9.49
CA GLU A 124 -1.56 5.11 8.98
C GLU A 124 -0.63 5.56 10.11
N PHE A 125 -1.20 5.98 11.24
CA PHE A 125 -0.48 6.67 12.33
C PHE A 125 -0.40 5.84 13.62
N LEU A 126 -0.75 4.56 13.55
CA LEU A 126 -0.48 3.63 14.65
C LEU A 126 1.02 3.35 14.70
N GLU A 127 1.67 3.85 15.76
CA GLU A 127 3.10 3.76 15.93
C GLU A 127 3.49 3.24 17.31
N LYS A 128 4.59 2.49 17.35
CA LYS A 128 5.28 2.08 18.56
C LYS A 128 6.78 2.33 18.37
N ASP A 129 7.39 3.02 19.32
CA ASP A 129 8.83 3.36 19.29
C ASP A 129 9.26 4.07 17.99
N GLY A 130 8.41 4.97 17.48
CA GLY A 130 8.63 5.72 16.24
C GLY A 130 8.53 4.88 14.95
N LYS A 131 7.95 3.68 15.02
CA LYS A 131 7.74 2.79 13.88
C LYS A 131 6.27 2.45 13.74
N ARG A 132 5.75 2.52 12.51
CA ARG A 132 4.41 2.05 12.19
C ARG A 132 4.24 0.57 12.52
N VAL A 133 3.16 0.27 13.24
CA VAL A 133 2.87 -1.07 13.76
C VAL A 133 2.49 -2.06 12.65
N ALA A 134 1.72 -1.61 11.66
CA ALA A 134 1.31 -2.41 10.51
C ALA A 134 1.38 -1.56 9.23
N ALA A 135 1.91 -2.13 8.15
CA ALA A 135 1.98 -1.48 6.84
C ALA A 135 2.17 -2.52 5.72
N PHE A 136 1.73 -2.17 4.51
CA PHE A 136 1.81 -3.05 3.34
C PHE A 136 3.17 -3.07 2.62
N GLY A 137 4.23 -2.57 3.27
CA GLY A 137 5.50 -2.26 2.60
C GLY A 137 6.10 -3.42 1.83
N ALA A 138 6.18 -4.62 2.43
CA ALA A 138 6.77 -5.79 1.78
C ALA A 138 6.07 -6.15 0.47
N TRP A 139 4.74 -6.25 0.50
CA TRP A 139 3.95 -6.59 -0.69
C TRP A 139 3.88 -5.47 -1.72
N ALA A 140 4.04 -4.19 -1.32
CA ALA A 140 4.22 -3.09 -2.26
C ALA A 140 5.50 -3.26 -3.08
N GLY A 141 6.62 -3.56 -2.42
CA GLY A 141 7.89 -3.82 -3.10
C GLY A 141 7.86 -5.09 -3.94
N PHE A 142 7.25 -6.16 -3.42
CA PHE A 142 7.06 -7.42 -4.14
C PHE A 142 6.27 -7.18 -5.44
N ALA A 143 5.06 -6.62 -5.36
CA ALA A 143 4.25 -6.33 -6.54
C ALA A 143 4.93 -5.34 -7.50
N GLY A 144 5.60 -4.31 -6.99
CA GLY A 144 6.35 -3.35 -7.82
C GLY A 144 7.47 -4.01 -8.62
N ALA A 145 8.24 -4.90 -8.00
CA ALA A 145 9.26 -5.69 -8.70
C ALA A 145 8.65 -6.62 -9.77
N ALA A 146 7.45 -7.14 -9.54
CA ALA A 146 6.75 -8.05 -10.46
C ALA A 146 6.43 -7.34 -11.76
N LEU A 147 5.69 -6.24 -11.64
CA LEU A 147 5.31 -5.42 -12.77
C LEU A 147 6.54 -4.85 -13.49
N ALA A 148 7.61 -4.53 -12.76
CA ALA A 148 8.83 -4.03 -13.36
C ALA A 148 9.55 -5.08 -14.23
N ILE A 149 9.62 -6.33 -13.75
CA ILE A 149 10.20 -7.47 -14.49
C ILE A 149 9.33 -7.82 -15.70
N GLU A 150 8.02 -7.90 -15.52
CA GLU A 150 7.07 -8.17 -16.60
C GLU A 150 7.14 -7.08 -17.68
N ASN A 151 7.17 -5.80 -17.30
CA ASN A 151 7.28 -4.69 -18.23
C ASN A 151 8.63 -4.68 -18.97
N TRP A 152 9.75 -4.99 -18.29
CA TRP A 152 11.06 -5.11 -18.95
C TRP A 152 11.04 -6.20 -20.02
N ALA A 153 10.48 -7.37 -19.70
CA ALA A 153 10.33 -8.45 -20.66
C ALA A 153 9.37 -8.08 -21.80
N TRP A 154 8.28 -7.38 -21.50
CA TRP A 154 7.29 -6.93 -22.48
C TRP A 154 7.90 -5.97 -23.50
N GLN A 155 8.59 -4.93 -23.06
CA GLN A 155 9.26 -3.96 -23.95
C GLN A 155 10.21 -4.63 -24.95
N LEU A 156 10.89 -5.70 -24.54
CA LEU A 156 11.80 -6.46 -25.40
C LEU A 156 11.06 -7.33 -26.43
N THR A 157 9.93 -7.91 -26.04
CA THR A 157 9.21 -8.92 -26.82
C THR A 157 8.10 -8.34 -27.69
N HIS A 158 7.56 -7.18 -27.33
CA HIS A 158 6.43 -6.49 -27.96
C HIS A 158 6.78 -5.02 -28.23
N ALA A 159 7.88 -4.81 -28.98
CA ALA A 159 8.41 -3.47 -29.22
C ALA A 159 7.37 -2.53 -29.84
N GLY A 160 7.10 -1.40 -29.18
CA GLY A 160 6.13 -0.39 -29.61
C GLY A 160 4.71 -0.60 -29.08
N GLU A 161 4.43 -1.71 -28.41
CA GLU A 161 3.14 -1.97 -27.78
C GLU A 161 3.11 -1.49 -26.32
N PRO A 162 2.00 -0.88 -25.85
CA PRO A 162 1.86 -0.52 -24.44
C PRO A 162 1.83 -1.78 -23.57
N PHE A 163 2.36 -1.66 -22.34
CA PHE A 163 2.22 -2.73 -21.35
C PHE A 163 0.73 -2.95 -21.03
N PRO A 164 0.22 -4.18 -21.08
CA PRO A 164 -1.21 -4.45 -20.92
C PRO A 164 -1.69 -4.13 -19.49
N SER A 165 -3.00 -3.98 -19.33
CA SER A 165 -3.63 -3.91 -18.01
C SER A 165 -3.34 -5.18 -17.20
N VAL A 166 -3.25 -5.03 -15.88
CA VAL A 166 -3.02 -6.11 -14.93
C VAL A 166 -4.20 -6.27 -13.98
N GLU A 167 -4.38 -7.49 -13.47
CA GLU A 167 -5.39 -7.82 -12.47
C GLU A 167 -4.71 -8.40 -11.23
N SER A 168 -5.42 -8.44 -10.10
CA SER A 168 -4.89 -9.07 -8.88
C SER A 168 -4.69 -10.57 -9.07
N TYR A 169 -3.64 -11.09 -8.45
CA TYR A 169 -3.36 -12.52 -8.42
C TYR A 169 -4.05 -13.17 -7.21
N PRO A 170 -4.46 -14.45 -7.35
CA PRO A 170 -5.11 -15.17 -6.25
C PRO A 170 -4.13 -15.53 -5.12
N ASN A 171 -2.84 -15.64 -5.44
CA ASN A 171 -1.77 -15.96 -4.49
C ASN A 171 -0.37 -15.67 -5.08
N GLU A 172 0.63 -15.70 -4.21
CA GLU A 172 2.04 -15.47 -4.53
C GLU A 172 2.57 -16.42 -5.62
N ASP A 173 2.25 -17.72 -5.54
CA ASP A 173 2.76 -18.73 -6.48
C ASP A 173 2.31 -18.46 -7.92
N ALA A 174 1.05 -18.02 -8.10
CA ALA A 174 0.53 -17.63 -9.40
C ALA A 174 1.31 -16.43 -9.98
N LEU A 175 1.52 -15.38 -9.18
CA LEU A 175 2.30 -14.22 -9.61
C LEU A 175 3.74 -14.61 -9.97
N VAL A 176 4.43 -15.35 -9.09
CA VAL A 176 5.81 -15.76 -9.31
C VAL A 176 5.95 -16.63 -10.56
N THR A 177 4.95 -17.47 -10.86
CA THR A 177 4.94 -18.30 -12.08
C THR A 177 4.91 -17.46 -13.34
N ASP A 178 4.04 -16.44 -13.41
CA ASP A 178 3.93 -15.57 -14.58
C ASP A 178 5.13 -14.64 -14.72
N VAL A 179 5.65 -14.11 -13.61
CA VAL A 179 6.88 -13.30 -13.61
C VAL A 179 8.08 -14.12 -14.09
N LYS A 180 8.22 -15.39 -13.68
CA LYS A 180 9.27 -16.31 -14.19
C LYS A 180 9.17 -16.51 -15.70
N LYS A 181 7.95 -16.69 -16.20
CA LYS A 181 7.69 -16.86 -17.64
C LYS A 181 8.07 -15.59 -18.41
N ALA A 182 7.65 -14.42 -17.94
CA ALA A 182 8.02 -13.14 -18.54
C ALA A 182 9.54 -12.93 -18.52
N LEU A 183 10.20 -13.14 -17.38
CA LEU A 183 11.65 -13.02 -17.24
C LEU A 183 12.38 -13.95 -18.24
N ALA A 184 11.95 -15.21 -18.38
CA ALA A 184 12.55 -16.15 -19.33
C ALA A 184 12.45 -15.65 -20.78
N GLN A 185 11.31 -15.09 -21.18
CA GLN A 185 11.12 -14.51 -22.51
C GLN A 185 12.00 -13.27 -22.73
N GLY A 186 12.05 -12.37 -21.75
CA GLY A 186 12.92 -11.19 -21.78
C GLY A 186 14.40 -11.57 -21.90
N LYS A 187 14.86 -12.56 -21.12
CA LYS A 187 16.24 -13.10 -21.19
C LYS A 187 16.57 -13.67 -22.55
N ALA A 188 15.67 -14.48 -23.13
CA ALA A 188 15.86 -15.07 -24.44
C ALA A 188 16.01 -13.98 -25.53
N LYS A 189 15.28 -12.88 -25.40
CA LYS A 189 15.35 -11.75 -26.33
C LYS A 189 16.58 -10.85 -26.11
N ALA A 190 16.95 -10.59 -24.86
CA ALA A 190 18.09 -9.74 -24.50
C ALA A 190 19.44 -10.46 -24.63
N GLY A 191 19.46 -11.80 -24.60
CA GLY A 191 20.68 -12.60 -24.58
C GLY A 191 21.44 -12.54 -23.24
N ARG A 192 20.81 -12.04 -22.17
CA ARG A 192 21.39 -11.88 -20.83
C ARG A 192 20.33 -11.74 -19.75
N GLU A 193 20.75 -11.85 -18.50
CA GLU A 193 19.95 -11.48 -17.32
C GLU A 193 19.81 -9.94 -17.22
N PRO A 194 18.67 -9.43 -16.70
CA PRO A 194 18.57 -8.03 -16.30
C PRO A 194 19.43 -7.75 -15.06
N ARG A 195 19.95 -6.53 -14.95
CA ARG A 195 20.49 -5.94 -13.72
C ARG A 195 19.39 -5.10 -13.08
N VAL A 196 19.10 -5.35 -11.81
CA VAL A 196 18.07 -4.63 -11.06
C VAL A 196 18.73 -3.86 -9.94
N ILE A 197 18.40 -2.57 -9.81
CA ILE A 197 18.79 -1.76 -8.65
C ILE A 197 17.57 -1.44 -7.80
N VAL A 198 17.65 -1.79 -6.52
CA VAL A 198 16.64 -1.50 -5.51
C VAL A 198 17.24 -0.49 -4.53
N ILE A 199 16.68 0.72 -4.48
CA ILE A 199 17.09 1.76 -3.53
C ILE A 199 16.10 1.78 -2.37
N GLY A 200 16.60 1.71 -1.13
CA GLY A 200 15.81 1.44 0.08
C GLY A 200 15.70 -0.05 0.40
N ALA A 201 16.72 -0.83 0.01
CA ALA A 201 16.74 -2.30 0.07
C ALA A 201 16.60 -2.88 1.49
N LEU A 202 16.98 -2.14 2.53
CA LEU A 202 16.86 -2.57 3.93
C LEU A 202 15.49 -2.28 4.55
N GLY A 203 14.62 -1.55 3.84
CA GLY A 203 13.23 -1.32 4.26
C GLY A 203 12.32 -2.54 4.07
N ARG A 204 11.09 -2.48 4.58
CA ARG A 204 10.07 -3.53 4.30
C ARG A 204 9.83 -3.66 2.78
N CYS A 205 9.65 -2.52 2.10
CA CYS A 205 9.50 -2.44 0.64
C CYS A 205 10.70 -3.06 -0.10
N GLY A 206 11.91 -2.57 0.18
CA GLY A 206 13.10 -3.05 -0.51
C GLY A 206 13.32 -4.54 -0.35
N ARG A 207 13.10 -5.09 0.86
CA ARG A 207 13.16 -6.54 1.07
C ARG A 207 12.14 -7.32 0.25
N GLY A 208 10.91 -6.83 0.12
CA GLY A 208 9.89 -7.47 -0.72
C GLY A 208 10.24 -7.43 -2.21
N ALA A 209 10.77 -6.30 -2.69
CA ALA A 209 11.25 -6.18 -4.08
C ALA A 209 12.41 -7.14 -4.37
N VAL A 210 13.38 -7.23 -3.46
CA VAL A 210 14.51 -8.16 -3.55
C VAL A 210 14.04 -9.62 -3.49
N ASP A 211 13.13 -9.95 -2.58
CA ASP A 211 12.56 -11.30 -2.45
C ASP A 211 11.91 -11.76 -3.75
N LEU A 212 11.08 -10.91 -4.37
CA LEU A 212 10.52 -11.26 -5.67
C LEU A 212 11.59 -11.41 -6.75
N CYS A 213 12.57 -10.51 -6.84
CA CYS A 213 13.63 -10.64 -7.84
C CYS A 213 14.35 -12.00 -7.72
N VAL A 214 14.64 -12.44 -6.49
CA VAL A 214 15.24 -13.75 -6.21
C VAL A 214 14.28 -14.88 -6.57
N LYS A 215 13.01 -14.82 -6.15
CA LYS A 215 12.00 -15.84 -6.46
C LYS A 215 11.72 -15.96 -7.96
N ALA A 216 11.77 -14.86 -8.71
CA ALA A 216 11.67 -14.83 -10.16
C ALA A 216 12.88 -15.51 -10.85
N GLY A 217 13.99 -15.67 -10.15
CA GLY A 217 15.20 -16.32 -10.65
C GLY A 217 16.27 -15.35 -11.16
N ILE A 218 16.21 -14.06 -10.80
CA ILE A 218 17.30 -13.12 -11.07
C ILE A 218 18.48 -13.46 -10.14
N PRO A 219 19.69 -13.70 -10.66
CA PRO A 219 20.85 -13.99 -9.82
C PRO A 219 21.12 -12.87 -8.81
N GLU A 220 21.49 -13.21 -7.57
CA GLU A 220 21.77 -12.20 -6.54
C GLU A 220 22.89 -11.22 -6.96
N SER A 221 23.85 -11.68 -7.77
CA SER A 221 24.92 -10.84 -8.34
C SER A 221 24.40 -9.72 -9.26
N ASN A 222 23.18 -9.85 -9.75
CA ASN A 222 22.52 -8.88 -10.63
C ASN A 222 21.58 -7.93 -9.87
N ILE A 223 21.41 -8.10 -8.56
CA ILE A 223 20.53 -7.28 -7.73
C ILE A 223 21.38 -6.35 -6.88
N LEU A 224 21.41 -5.07 -7.26
CA LEU A 224 22.03 -4.02 -6.45
C LEU A 224 21.09 -3.62 -5.32
N ARG A 225 21.51 -3.90 -4.09
CA ARG A 225 20.77 -3.58 -2.87
C ARG A 225 21.34 -2.32 -2.24
N TRP A 226 20.77 -1.17 -2.58
CA TRP A 226 21.23 0.13 -2.12
C TRP A 226 20.35 0.67 -0.99
N ASP A 227 20.98 1.33 -0.04
CA ASP A 227 20.31 2.02 1.05
C ASP A 227 21.05 3.32 1.41
N LEU A 228 20.81 3.87 2.60
CA LEU A 228 21.35 5.15 3.06
C LEU A 228 22.87 5.28 2.84
N ARG A 229 23.64 4.20 3.00
CA ARG A 229 25.09 4.22 2.82
C ARG A 229 25.49 4.58 1.39
N GLU A 230 24.82 4.00 0.41
CA GLU A 230 25.09 4.22 -1.01
C GLU A 230 24.46 5.52 -1.50
N THR A 231 23.31 5.93 -0.94
CA THR A 231 22.63 7.16 -1.36
C THR A 231 23.14 8.44 -0.69
N SER A 232 23.83 8.35 0.46
CA SER A 232 24.27 9.54 1.22
C SER A 232 25.17 10.52 0.47
N PRO A 233 26.02 10.12 -0.51
CA PRO A 233 26.79 11.07 -1.30
C PRO A 233 25.93 12.04 -2.14
N GLY A 234 24.66 11.70 -2.38
CA GLY A 234 23.74 12.46 -3.23
C GLY A 234 23.81 12.03 -4.71
N GLY A 235 22.66 11.98 -5.36
CA GLY A 235 22.54 11.66 -6.78
C GLY A 235 22.83 12.84 -7.72
N PRO A 236 22.70 12.65 -9.05
CA PRO A 236 22.19 11.43 -9.70
C PRO A 236 23.18 10.27 -9.68
N PHE A 237 22.66 9.04 -9.71
CA PHE A 237 23.48 7.83 -9.62
C PHE A 237 23.62 7.17 -10.98
N LYS A 238 24.87 6.93 -11.41
CA LYS A 238 25.15 6.23 -12.67
C LYS A 238 24.62 4.78 -12.63
N GLU A 239 24.65 4.15 -11.45
CA GLU A 239 24.22 2.78 -11.24
C GLU A 239 22.73 2.59 -11.53
N VAL A 240 21.93 3.66 -11.41
CA VAL A 240 20.53 3.68 -11.84
C VAL A 240 20.42 3.53 -13.35
N VAL A 241 21.14 4.35 -14.13
CA VAL A 241 21.07 4.33 -15.61
C VAL A 241 21.80 3.14 -16.25
N GLU A 242 22.78 2.56 -15.56
CA GLU A 242 23.49 1.34 -15.96
C GLU A 242 22.75 0.03 -15.63
N SER A 243 21.67 0.10 -14.85
CA SER A 243 20.79 -1.05 -14.55
C SER A 243 19.66 -1.11 -15.57
N ASP A 244 19.04 -2.27 -15.77
CA ASP A 244 17.89 -2.42 -16.68
C ASP A 244 16.58 -1.97 -16.03
N ILE A 245 16.48 -2.23 -14.73
CA ILE A 245 15.29 -1.97 -13.91
C ILE A 245 15.73 -1.22 -12.66
N PHE A 246 15.07 -0.11 -12.36
CA PHE A 246 15.22 0.64 -11.12
C PHE A 246 13.93 0.58 -10.29
N ILE A 247 14.04 0.14 -9.04
CA ILE A 247 12.94 0.10 -8.07
C ILE A 247 13.27 1.05 -6.92
N ASN A 248 12.46 2.11 -6.76
CA ASN A 248 12.57 3.03 -5.63
C ASN A 248 11.63 2.61 -4.49
N CYS A 249 12.20 2.38 -3.31
CA CYS A 249 11.50 2.06 -2.07
C CYS A 249 11.73 3.12 -0.98
N ILE A 250 12.23 4.30 -1.33
CA ILE A 250 12.43 5.41 -0.39
C ILE A 250 11.37 6.49 -0.61
N TYR A 251 10.55 6.70 0.43
CA TYR A 251 9.72 7.89 0.58
C TYR A 251 10.49 8.95 1.37
N LEU A 252 10.49 10.19 0.87
CA LEU A 252 11.27 11.28 1.44
C LEU A 252 10.40 12.30 2.16
N SER A 253 10.86 12.70 3.35
CA SER A 253 10.31 13.81 4.14
C SER A 253 11.11 15.11 4.00
N SER A 254 12.24 15.09 3.27
CA SER A 254 13.07 16.25 2.99
C SER A 254 13.66 16.18 1.58
N LYS A 255 13.96 17.34 1.00
CA LYS A 255 14.52 17.41 -0.36
C LYS A 255 15.96 16.90 -0.37
N ILE A 256 16.24 15.94 -1.24
CA ILE A 256 17.59 15.46 -1.53
C ILE A 256 17.88 15.60 -3.04
N PRO A 257 19.15 15.51 -3.48
CA PRO A 257 19.47 15.43 -4.90
C PRO A 257 18.77 14.22 -5.56
N PRO A 258 18.21 14.36 -6.76
CA PRO A 258 17.45 13.29 -7.41
C PRO A 258 18.35 12.07 -7.70
N PHE A 259 17.78 10.88 -7.60
CA PHE A 259 18.47 9.63 -7.92
C PHE A 259 18.69 9.48 -9.44
N VAL A 260 17.75 10.00 -10.22
CA VAL A 260 17.77 10.01 -11.68
C VAL A 260 17.12 11.28 -12.22
N THR A 261 17.58 11.77 -13.36
CA THR A 261 17.04 12.96 -14.05
C THR A 261 16.81 12.67 -15.53
N ILE A 262 15.99 13.51 -16.19
CA ILE A 262 15.81 13.44 -17.65
C ILE A 262 17.15 13.49 -18.39
N GLU A 263 18.12 14.29 -17.91
CA GLU A 263 19.44 14.37 -18.52
C GLU A 263 20.23 13.06 -18.38
N THR A 264 20.23 12.45 -17.20
CA THR A 264 20.90 11.16 -17.01
C THR A 264 20.26 10.06 -17.86
N LEU A 265 18.93 10.13 -18.10
CA LEU A 265 18.22 9.21 -18.97
C LEU A 265 18.54 9.40 -20.46
N LYS A 266 19.13 10.53 -20.86
CA LYS A 266 19.60 10.74 -22.24
C LYS A 266 21.02 10.20 -22.47
N SER A 267 21.64 9.59 -21.46
CA SER A 267 22.96 8.99 -21.61
C SER A 267 22.97 7.96 -22.75
N PRO A 268 23.94 8.04 -23.69
CA PRO A 268 24.05 7.07 -24.78
C PRO A 268 24.41 5.66 -24.29
N GLU A 269 24.90 5.52 -23.06
CA GLU A 269 25.26 4.25 -22.44
C GLU A 269 24.13 3.67 -21.56
N ARG A 270 22.95 4.32 -21.52
CA ARG A 270 21.83 3.87 -20.68
C ARG A 270 21.37 2.47 -21.07
N LYS A 271 21.19 1.64 -20.04
CA LYS A 271 20.50 0.34 -20.12
C LYS A 271 19.09 0.38 -19.53
N LEU A 272 18.84 1.32 -18.62
CA LEU A 272 17.58 1.46 -17.91
C LEU A 272 16.41 1.65 -18.87
N SER A 273 15.41 0.77 -18.79
CA SER A 273 14.20 0.87 -19.59
C SER A 273 12.93 0.86 -18.73
N VAL A 274 13.03 0.44 -17.46
CA VAL A 274 11.90 0.42 -16.52
C VAL A 274 12.27 1.05 -15.19
N ILE A 275 11.43 1.96 -14.72
CA ILE A 275 11.46 2.53 -13.37
C ILE A 275 10.16 2.11 -12.67
N CYS A 276 10.25 1.51 -11.50
CA CYS A 276 9.12 1.33 -10.60
C CYS A 276 9.34 2.18 -9.36
N ASP A 277 8.58 3.27 -9.23
CA ASP A 277 8.61 4.09 -8.03
C ASP A 277 7.52 3.63 -7.07
N VAL A 278 7.85 2.70 -6.19
CA VAL A 278 6.91 2.16 -5.17
C VAL A 278 6.54 3.24 -4.15
N SER A 279 7.37 4.28 -4.03
CA SER A 279 7.13 5.42 -3.14
C SER A 279 6.46 6.59 -3.87
N ALA A 280 5.90 6.35 -5.06
CA ALA A 280 5.23 7.36 -5.87
C ALA A 280 4.14 8.08 -5.08
N ASP A 281 4.24 9.40 -5.09
CA ASP A 281 3.23 10.31 -4.58
C ASP A 281 3.23 11.54 -5.50
N SER A 282 2.22 11.63 -6.38
CA SER A 282 2.09 12.73 -7.33
C SER A 282 1.91 14.10 -6.66
N THR A 283 1.60 14.14 -5.36
CA THR A 283 1.46 15.37 -4.59
C THR A 283 2.75 15.77 -3.87
N ASN A 284 3.77 14.90 -3.85
CA ASN A 284 5.01 15.14 -3.14
C ASN A 284 6.07 15.80 -4.05
N PRO A 285 6.38 17.09 -3.88
CA PRO A 285 7.40 17.78 -4.68
C PRO A 285 8.84 17.33 -4.34
N LEU A 286 9.00 16.44 -3.35
CA LEU A 286 10.28 15.95 -2.84
C LEU A 286 10.70 14.63 -3.49
N THR A 287 9.97 14.12 -4.50
CA THR A 287 10.33 12.84 -5.13
C THR A 287 11.79 12.84 -5.63
N PRO A 288 12.57 11.79 -5.31
CA PRO A 288 13.93 11.66 -5.84
C PRO A 288 13.94 11.16 -7.30
N VAL A 289 12.76 10.92 -7.90
CA VAL A 289 12.59 10.39 -9.26
C VAL A 289 11.78 11.39 -10.12
N PRO A 290 12.25 12.63 -10.35
CA PRO A 290 11.50 13.69 -11.02
C PRO A 290 11.48 13.53 -12.56
N VAL A 291 10.96 12.41 -13.06
CA VAL A 291 10.92 12.07 -14.50
C VAL A 291 9.51 11.73 -15.00
N TYR A 292 8.50 11.82 -14.13
CA TYR A 292 7.09 11.56 -14.42
C TYR A 292 6.18 12.48 -13.59
N ASP A 293 4.94 12.66 -14.02
CA ASP A 293 3.95 13.56 -13.43
C ASP A 293 2.56 12.93 -13.22
N ILE A 294 2.43 11.60 -13.41
CA ILE A 294 1.17 10.86 -13.37
C ILE A 294 1.29 9.66 -12.42
N THR A 295 0.21 9.37 -11.67
CA THR A 295 0.00 8.12 -10.95
C THR A 295 -0.65 7.11 -11.89
N THR A 296 0.07 6.05 -12.28
CA THR A 296 -0.45 4.97 -13.14
C THR A 296 -1.43 4.08 -12.37
N THR A 297 -2.18 3.22 -13.07
CA THR A 297 -3.20 2.34 -12.48
C THR A 297 -3.05 0.90 -12.96
N PHE A 298 -3.72 -0.07 -12.36
CA PHE A 298 -3.72 -1.43 -12.92
C PHE A 298 -4.32 -1.52 -14.33
N LYS A 299 -5.19 -0.59 -14.72
CA LYS A 299 -5.69 -0.51 -16.11
C LYS A 299 -4.63 0.00 -17.08
N ASP A 300 -3.86 0.99 -16.67
CA ASP A 300 -2.81 1.65 -17.45
C ASP A 300 -1.51 1.67 -16.61
N PRO A 301 -0.76 0.54 -16.50
CA PRO A 301 0.24 0.35 -15.45
C PRO A 301 1.54 1.10 -15.65
N THR A 302 1.75 1.65 -16.85
CA THR A 302 3.00 2.33 -17.21
C THR A 302 2.74 3.66 -17.89
N VAL A 303 3.66 4.59 -17.72
CA VAL A 303 3.73 5.84 -18.47
C VAL A 303 5.13 6.03 -19.03
N ALA A 304 5.26 6.49 -20.27
CA ALA A 304 6.56 6.77 -20.87
C ALA A 304 7.15 8.08 -20.34
N VAL A 305 8.46 8.12 -20.09
CA VAL A 305 9.19 9.35 -19.79
C VAL A 305 9.24 10.23 -21.03
N LYS A 306 8.73 11.46 -20.93
CA LYS A 306 8.66 12.42 -22.05
C LYS A 306 10.06 12.89 -22.48
N GLY A 307 10.35 12.85 -23.78
CA GLY A 307 11.57 13.42 -24.36
C GLY A 307 12.85 12.62 -24.14
N VAL A 308 12.74 11.31 -23.91
CA VAL A 308 13.85 10.37 -23.72
C VAL A 308 13.75 9.24 -24.74
N GLU A 309 14.86 8.93 -25.41
CA GLU A 309 14.98 7.83 -26.37
C GLU A 309 16.27 7.02 -26.10
N PRO A 310 16.26 5.67 -26.22
CA PRO A 310 15.10 4.78 -26.36
C PRO A 310 14.09 4.93 -25.20
N PRO A 311 12.82 4.50 -25.32
CA PRO A 311 11.80 4.75 -24.31
C PRO A 311 12.17 4.21 -22.91
N VAL A 312 11.77 4.94 -21.88
CA VAL A 312 11.79 4.50 -20.47
C VAL A 312 10.35 4.51 -19.96
N SER A 313 9.88 3.40 -19.41
CA SER A 313 8.57 3.31 -18.79
C SER A 313 8.67 3.48 -17.28
N VAL A 314 7.72 4.19 -16.70
CA VAL A 314 7.57 4.37 -15.25
C VAL A 314 6.29 3.67 -14.79
N ILE A 315 6.40 2.92 -13.70
CA ILE A 315 5.29 2.40 -12.90
C ILE A 315 5.22 3.23 -11.63
N SER A 316 4.09 3.90 -11.40
CA SER A 316 3.83 4.80 -10.27
C SER A 316 2.48 4.50 -9.61
N ILE A 317 2.07 3.22 -9.58
CA ILE A 317 0.83 2.77 -8.94
C ILE A 317 0.95 2.95 -7.42
N ASP A 318 -0.01 3.66 -6.81
CA ASP A 318 -0.01 3.99 -5.36
C ASP A 318 -0.65 2.90 -4.46
N HIS A 319 -1.18 1.84 -5.07
CA HIS A 319 -1.83 0.71 -4.39
C HIS A 319 -1.29 -0.66 -4.85
N LEU A 320 0.02 -0.74 -5.11
CA LEU A 320 0.71 -1.98 -5.51
C LEU A 320 0.39 -3.24 -4.68
N PRO A 321 0.21 -3.20 -3.34
CA PRO A 321 -0.15 -4.40 -2.58
C PRO A 321 -1.48 -5.04 -3.00
N SER A 322 -2.37 -4.31 -3.69
CA SER A 322 -3.61 -4.86 -4.23
C SER A 322 -3.37 -5.87 -5.37
N LEU A 323 -2.14 -6.00 -5.88
CA LEU A 323 -1.78 -7.05 -6.83
C LEU A 323 -1.75 -8.44 -6.17
N LEU A 324 -1.45 -8.51 -4.86
CA LEU A 324 -1.50 -9.73 -4.05
C LEU A 324 -2.34 -9.50 -2.78
N PRO A 325 -3.66 -9.35 -2.94
CA PRO A 325 -4.51 -8.86 -1.87
C PRO A 325 -4.60 -9.82 -0.69
N ARG A 326 -4.51 -11.15 -0.89
CA ARG A 326 -4.60 -12.15 0.18
C ARG A 326 -3.40 -12.04 1.11
N GLU A 327 -2.19 -12.20 0.58
CA GLU A 327 -0.96 -12.17 1.38
C GLU A 327 -0.68 -10.77 1.98
N ALA A 328 -1.01 -9.71 1.22
CA ALA A 328 -0.94 -8.35 1.73
C ALA A 328 -1.85 -8.15 2.95
N SER A 329 -3.07 -8.67 2.90
CA SER A 329 -4.02 -8.61 4.01
C SER A 329 -3.58 -9.46 5.20
N ASP A 330 -3.15 -10.71 4.96
CA ASP A 330 -2.69 -11.59 6.03
C ASP A 330 -1.48 -11.00 6.76
N THR A 331 -0.50 -10.49 6.02
CA THR A 331 0.68 -9.86 6.63
C THR A 331 0.30 -8.62 7.44
N PHE A 332 -0.51 -7.73 6.84
CA PHE A 332 -0.95 -6.51 7.50
C PHE A 332 -1.77 -6.79 8.75
N SER A 333 -2.72 -7.71 8.66
CA SER A 333 -3.62 -8.05 9.77
C SER A 333 -2.87 -8.74 10.90
N ASN A 334 -1.91 -9.63 10.58
CA ASN A 334 -1.06 -10.27 11.59
C ASN A 334 -0.15 -9.26 12.32
N ASP A 335 0.43 -8.30 11.59
CA ASP A 335 1.21 -7.21 12.21
C ASP A 335 0.33 -6.34 13.13
N LEU A 336 -0.94 -6.15 12.77
CA LEU A 336 -1.91 -5.36 13.53
C LEU A 336 -2.53 -6.13 14.71
N LEU A 337 -2.56 -7.46 14.66
CA LEU A 337 -3.24 -8.34 15.62
C LEU A 337 -2.89 -8.08 17.09
N PRO A 338 -1.61 -7.86 17.49
CA PRO A 338 -1.29 -7.57 18.89
C PRO A 338 -2.04 -6.35 19.44
N TYR A 339 -2.35 -5.37 18.59
CA TYR A 339 -3.08 -4.17 18.95
C TYR A 339 -4.58 -4.37 18.83
N LEU A 340 -5.06 -5.15 17.85
CA LEU A 340 -6.48 -5.52 17.78
C LEU A 340 -6.93 -6.27 19.03
N LEU A 341 -6.07 -7.10 19.61
CA LEU A 341 -6.36 -7.83 20.85
C LEU A 341 -6.57 -6.92 22.06
N THR A 342 -6.00 -5.71 22.08
CA THR A 342 -6.18 -4.70 23.15
C THR A 342 -7.33 -3.73 22.87
N LEU A 343 -7.97 -3.80 21.70
CA LEU A 343 -8.92 -2.80 21.21
C LEU A 343 -10.21 -2.69 22.07
N LYS A 344 -10.60 -3.72 22.82
CA LYS A 344 -11.71 -3.68 23.79
C LYS A 344 -11.50 -2.66 24.93
N ASP A 345 -10.24 -2.34 25.23
CA ASP A 345 -9.84 -1.33 26.21
C ASP A 345 -8.81 -0.37 25.60
N TRP A 346 -9.07 0.04 24.36
CA TRP A 346 -8.09 0.76 23.54
C TRP A 346 -7.62 2.08 24.15
N ARG A 347 -8.40 2.74 25.01
CA ARG A 347 -7.95 3.97 25.70
C ARG A 347 -6.84 3.73 26.72
N SER A 348 -6.70 2.50 27.20
CA SER A 348 -5.61 2.09 28.10
C SER A 348 -4.35 1.66 27.33
N ASP A 349 -4.48 1.37 26.04
CA ASP A 349 -3.36 1.02 25.17
C ASP A 349 -2.67 2.30 24.64
N PRO A 350 -1.36 2.49 24.85
CA PRO A 350 -0.66 3.71 24.42
C PRO A 350 -0.71 3.98 22.91
N VAL A 351 -0.77 2.94 22.07
CA VAL A 351 -0.81 3.11 20.61
C VAL A 351 -2.17 3.63 20.18
N TRP A 352 -3.25 3.02 20.67
CA TRP A 352 -4.61 3.47 20.36
C TRP A 352 -4.95 4.81 21.00
N ALA A 353 -4.54 5.05 22.25
CA ALA A 353 -4.69 6.33 22.91
C ALA A 353 -3.92 7.45 22.17
N GLY A 354 -2.72 7.14 21.65
CA GLY A 354 -1.96 8.03 20.78
C GLY A 354 -2.72 8.39 19.50
N ALA A 355 -3.39 7.41 18.86
CA ALA A 355 -4.20 7.64 17.67
C ALA A 355 -5.40 8.56 17.95
N GLU A 356 -6.12 8.36 19.06
CA GLU A 356 -7.22 9.27 19.46
C GLU A 356 -6.70 10.68 19.76
N LYS A 357 -5.54 10.79 20.42
CA LYS A 357 -4.92 12.09 20.67
C LYS A 357 -4.63 12.82 19.35
N LEU A 358 -4.01 12.14 18.38
CA LEU A 358 -3.73 12.71 17.06
C LEU A 358 -5.03 13.10 16.34
N TYR A 359 -6.06 12.25 16.39
CA TYR A 359 -7.38 12.59 15.85
C TYR A 359 -7.94 13.89 16.45
N LYS A 360 -7.91 14.04 17.78
CA LYS A 360 -8.39 15.25 18.47
C LYS A 360 -7.56 16.49 18.08
N GLU A 361 -6.25 16.36 17.97
CA GLU A 361 -5.37 17.43 17.49
C GLU A 361 -5.73 17.85 16.06
N LYS A 362 -6.03 16.89 15.17
CA LYS A 362 -6.42 17.17 13.78
C LYS A 362 -7.81 17.78 13.68
N VAL A 363 -8.79 17.32 14.47
CA VAL A 363 -10.11 17.96 14.58
C VAL A 363 -10.00 19.41 15.04
N ALA A 364 -9.09 19.73 15.96
CA ALA A 364 -8.87 21.11 16.41
C ALA A 364 -8.32 22.04 15.30
N THR A 365 -7.84 21.49 14.18
CA THR A 365 -7.41 22.27 13.00
C THR A 365 -8.51 22.50 11.97
N LEU A 366 -9.72 21.98 12.18
CA LEU A 366 -10.84 22.18 11.27
C LEU A 366 -11.17 23.67 11.11
N PRO A 367 -11.42 24.16 9.88
CA PRO A 367 -11.96 25.49 9.66
C PRO A 367 -13.30 25.67 10.37
N ALA A 368 -13.62 26.90 10.80
CA ALA A 368 -14.81 27.18 11.61
C ALA A 368 -16.13 26.71 10.96
N GLU A 369 -16.22 26.75 9.63
CA GLU A 369 -17.37 26.28 8.85
C GLU A 369 -17.61 24.76 8.93
N TYR A 370 -16.60 23.98 9.35
CA TYR A 370 -16.66 22.52 9.51
C TYR A 370 -16.64 22.07 10.99
N ALA A 371 -16.59 23.01 11.93
CA ALA A 371 -16.43 22.74 13.37
C ALA A 371 -17.76 22.55 14.13
N SER A 372 -18.92 22.71 13.47
CA SER A 372 -20.26 22.67 14.10
C SER A 372 -21.05 21.41 13.78
#